data_AF-A0A3D1AVR0-F1
#
_entry.id   AF-A0A3D1AVR0-F1
#
_cell.length_a   1.000
_cell.length_b   1.000
_cell.length_c   1.000
_cell.angle_alpha   90.00
_cell.angle_beta   90.00
_cell.angle_gamma   90.00
#
_symmetry.space_group_name_H-M   'P 1'
#
loop_
_entity.id
_entity.type
_entity.pdbx_description
1 polymer ?
#
loop_
_entity_poly.entity_id
_entity_poly.type
_entity_poly.pdbx_seq_one_letter_code
_entity_poly.pdbx_strand_id
1 'polypeptide(L)'
;APLVGDLTGFLFPSYPYPPATPVDSVLAGGSAANIISASLVPGLVGVWKVSFQLSASLPTDPQTQLSIAQQLYVSNVVTFPVATP
;
A
#
# COMPACT_ATOMS: atom_id res chain seq x y z
N ALA A 1 -0.10 -14.08 -31.49
CA ALA A 1 -0.13 -12.82 -30.73
C ALA A 1 -1.58 -12.48 -30.38
N PRO A 2 -1.90 -11.92 -29.21
CA PRO A 2 -1.02 -11.49 -28.12
C PRO A 2 -1.09 -12.40 -26.89
N LEU A 3 0.01 -12.51 -26.16
CA LEU A 3 0.02 -12.97 -24.78
C LEU A 3 -0.52 -11.83 -23.92
N VAL A 4 -1.77 -11.92 -23.51
CA VAL A 4 -2.28 -11.12 -22.39
C VAL A 4 -1.68 -11.75 -21.14
N GLY A 5 -0.45 -11.34 -20.84
CA GLY A 5 0.20 -11.59 -19.57
C GLY A 5 -0.45 -10.69 -18.53
N ASP A 6 -1.63 -11.08 -18.06
CA ASP A 6 -2.07 -10.63 -16.75
C ASP A 6 -1.04 -11.19 -15.76
N LEU A 7 -0.06 -10.36 -15.39
CA LEU A 7 0.70 -10.53 -14.16
C LEU A 7 -0.28 -10.32 -13.00
N THR A 8 -1.27 -11.22 -12.88
CA THR A 8 -1.95 -11.48 -11.64
C THR A 8 -0.85 -11.87 -10.67
N GLY A 9 -0.65 -11.03 -9.65
CA GLY A 9 0.34 -11.29 -8.64
C GLY A 9 0.16 -12.73 -8.15
N PHE A 10 1.26 -13.49 -8.15
CA PHE A 10 1.28 -14.92 -7.87
C PHE A 10 0.34 -15.23 -6.70
N LEU A 11 -0.83 -15.83 -6.99
CA LEU A 11 -1.63 -16.47 -5.96
C LEU A 11 -0.74 -17.58 -5.41
N PHE A 12 -0.21 -17.41 -4.20
CA PHE A 12 0.47 -18.51 -3.54
C PHE A 12 -0.55 -19.65 -3.43
N PRO A 13 -0.32 -20.83 -4.06
CA PRO A 13 -1.31 -21.91 -4.10
C PRO A 13 -1.72 -22.43 -2.73
N SER A 14 -0.97 -22.05 -1.69
CA SER A 14 -1.16 -22.44 -0.30
C SER A 14 -1.94 -21.42 0.55
N TYR A 15 -2.34 -20.25 0.03
CA TYR A 15 -3.16 -19.28 0.78
C TYR A 15 -4.64 -19.43 0.38
N PRO A 16 -5.50 -20.04 1.22
CA PRO A 16 -6.90 -20.33 0.87
C PRO A 16 -7.78 -19.07 0.72
N TYR A 17 -7.26 -17.89 1.11
CA TYR A 17 -7.97 -16.61 1.03
C TYR A 17 -7.01 -15.50 0.57
N PRO A 18 -6.73 -15.39 -0.74
CA PRO A 18 -6.03 -14.20 -1.24
C PRO A 18 -6.87 -12.95 -0.91
N PRO A 19 -6.23 -11.83 -0.50
CA PRO A 19 -6.96 -10.58 -0.27
C PRO A 19 -7.73 -10.18 -1.52
N ALA A 20 -9.01 -9.81 -1.37
CA ALA A 20 -9.79 -9.26 -2.48
C ALA A 20 -9.18 -7.93 -2.99
N THR A 21 -8.56 -7.19 -2.07
CA THR A 21 -7.83 -5.95 -2.29
C THR A 21 -6.41 -6.08 -1.74
N PRO A 22 -5.36 -5.73 -2.51
CA PRO A 22 -3.98 -5.86 -2.05
C PRO A 22 -3.59 -4.88 -0.93
N VAL A 23 -4.39 -3.82 -0.72
CA VAL A 23 -4.25 -2.85 0.37
C VAL A 23 -5.65 -2.37 0.78
N ASP A 24 -5.94 -2.37 2.08
CA ASP A 24 -7.25 -1.93 2.60
C ASP A 24 -7.21 -0.48 3.10
N SER A 25 -6.10 -0.08 3.73
CA SER A 25 -5.92 1.29 4.20
C SER A 25 -4.45 1.69 4.29
N VAL A 26 -4.22 2.99 4.15
CA VAL A 26 -2.93 3.64 4.44
C VAL A 26 -3.22 4.72 5.48
N LEU A 27 -2.54 4.65 6.61
CA LEU A 27 -2.65 5.62 7.70
C LEU A 27 -1.34 6.41 7.76
N ALA A 28 -1.41 7.73 7.66
CA ALA A 28 -0.27 8.63 7.79
C ALA A 28 -0.59 9.70 8.83
N GLY A 29 0.23 9.80 9.89
CA GLY A 29 0.04 10.77 10.98
C GLY A 29 -1.36 10.72 11.63
N GLY A 30 -1.94 9.52 11.73
CA GLY A 30 -3.31 9.32 12.24
C GLY A 30 -4.43 9.67 11.25
N SER A 31 -4.12 10.09 10.03
CA SER A 31 -5.09 10.40 8.97
C SER A 31 -5.09 9.33 7.87
N ALA A 32 -6.27 8.96 7.39
CA ALA A 32 -6.39 8.03 6.26
C ALA A 32 -5.97 8.71 4.96
N ALA A 33 -5.07 8.06 4.21
CA ALA A 33 -4.68 8.48 2.87
C ALA A 33 -5.57 7.82 1.81
N ASN A 34 -5.81 8.53 0.71
CA ASN A 34 -6.56 8.02 -0.43
C ASN A 34 -5.68 7.12 -1.29
N ILE A 35 -6.03 5.85 -1.43
CA ILE A 35 -5.25 4.89 -2.23
C ILE A 35 -5.59 5.11 -3.71
N ILE A 36 -4.57 5.37 -4.53
CA ILE A 36 -4.71 5.56 -5.98
C ILE A 36 -4.51 4.22 -6.71
N SER A 37 -3.48 3.46 -6.32
CA SER A 37 -3.20 2.16 -6.92
C SER A 37 -2.33 1.29 -6.01
N ALA A 38 -2.43 -0.03 -6.20
CA ALA A 38 -1.55 -1.01 -5.59
C ALA A 38 -1.26 -2.10 -6.61
N SER A 39 0.02 -2.32 -6.92
CA SER A 39 0.45 -3.25 -7.98
C SER A 39 1.69 -4.04 -7.55
N LEU A 40 1.79 -5.29 -7.98
CA LEU A 40 2.99 -6.10 -7.73
C LEU A 40 4.17 -5.52 -8.52
N VAL A 41 5.34 -5.43 -7.89
CA VAL A 41 6.56 -5.02 -8.58
C VAL A 41 7.04 -6.18 -9.47
N PRO A 42 7.19 -5.97 -10.80
CA PRO A 42 7.64 -7.02 -11.70
C PRO A 42 9.01 -7.58 -11.29
N GLY A 43 9.16 -8.91 -11.31
CA GLY A 43 10.39 -9.59 -10.94
C GLY A 43 10.63 -9.75 -9.43
N LEU A 44 9.74 -9.24 -8.58
CA LEU A 44 9.78 -9.42 -7.14
C LEU A 44 8.58 -10.24 -6.65
N VAL A 45 8.80 -11.12 -5.68
CA VAL A 45 7.75 -11.95 -5.07
C VAL A 45 7.26 -11.28 -3.80
N GLY A 46 5.95 -11.04 -3.71
CA GLY A 46 5.31 -10.46 -2.51
C GLY A 46 5.60 -8.97 -2.27
N VAL A 47 6.29 -8.28 -3.18
CA VAL A 47 6.58 -6.84 -3.07
C VAL A 47 5.57 -6.05 -3.88
N TRP A 48 4.89 -5.12 -3.22
CA TRP A 48 3.86 -4.28 -3.81
C TRP A 48 4.28 -2.81 -3.82
N LYS A 49 4.03 -2.13 -4.95
CA LYS A 49 4.11 -0.67 -5.05
C LYS A 49 2.71 -0.10 -4.82
N VAL A 50 2.59 0.73 -3.79
CA VAL A 50 1.35 1.41 -3.40
C VAL A 50 1.51 2.90 -3.68
N SER A 51 0.59 3.46 -4.46
CA SER A 51 0.47 4.91 -4.69
C SER A 51 -0.75 5.42 -3.96
N PHE A 52 -0.57 6.48 -3.17
CA PHE A 52 -1.64 7.08 -2.38
C PHE A 52 -1.43 8.60 -2.30
N GLN A 53 -2.51 9.31 -1.99
CA GLN A 53 -2.54 10.74 -1.76
C GLN A 53 -2.80 11.01 -0.28
N LEU A 54 -1.93 11.79 0.36
CA LEU A 54 -2.08 12.19 1.76
C LEU A 54 -3.32 13.09 1.95
N SER A 55 -3.90 13.05 3.14
CA SER A 55 -4.97 13.98 3.50
C SER A 55 -4.45 15.42 3.46
N ALA A 56 -5.25 16.33 2.91
CA ALA A 56 -4.95 17.76 2.90
C ALA A 56 -4.95 18.41 4.31
N SER A 57 -5.54 17.73 5.30
CA SER A 57 -5.57 18.19 6.70
C SER A 57 -4.37 17.71 7.54
N LEU A 58 -3.43 16.98 6.94
CA LEU A 58 -2.27 16.46 7.65
C LEU A 58 -1.33 17.64 8.04
N PRO A 59 -1.00 17.81 9.33
CA PRO A 59 -0.16 18.92 9.78
C PRO A 59 1.31 18.75 9.33
N THR A 60 2.06 19.85 9.36
CA THR A 60 3.53 19.79 9.24
C THR A 60 4.09 19.02 10.43
N ASP A 61 4.78 17.92 10.18
CA ASP A 61 5.41 17.08 11.19
C ASP A 61 6.64 16.36 10.59
N PRO A 62 7.86 16.62 11.10
CA PRO A 62 9.08 15.97 10.63
C PRO A 62 9.16 14.47 10.94
N GLN A 63 8.25 13.95 11.78
CA GLN A 63 8.21 12.56 12.25
C GLN A 63 6.85 11.90 11.98
N THR A 64 6.19 12.24 10.87
CA THR A 64 4.93 11.61 10.46
C THR A 64 5.13 10.10 10.29
N GLN A 65 4.36 9.31 11.04
CA GLN A 65 4.38 7.85 10.97
C GLN A 65 3.40 7.35 9.90
N LEU A 66 3.76 6.29 9.19
CA LEU A 66 2.94 5.61 8.19
C LEU A 66 2.88 4.11 8.43
N SER A 67 1.67 3.56 8.26
CA SER A 67 1.41 2.12 8.25
C SER A 67 0.39 1.77 7.17
N ILE A 68 0.51 0.55 6.62
CA ILE A 68 -0.40 0.01 5.62
C ILE A 68 -1.09 -1.23 6.21
N ALA A 69 -2.40 -1.34 6.05
CA ALA A 69 -3.17 -2.51 6.47
C ALA A 69 -3.62 -3.37 5.27
N GLN A 70 -3.56 -4.69 5.46
CA GLN A 70 -3.96 -5.74 4.54
C GLN A 70 -4.72 -6.79 5.35
N GLN A 71 -6.05 -6.68 5.34
CA GLN A 71 -6.98 -7.46 6.14
C GLN A 71 -6.62 -7.41 7.64
N LEU A 72 -6.09 -8.51 8.18
CA LEU A 72 -5.71 -8.65 9.58
C LEU A 72 -4.26 -8.27 9.86
N TYR A 73 -3.48 -7.94 8.83
CA TYR A 73 -2.06 -7.66 8.94
C TYR A 73 -1.79 -6.17 8.74
N VAL A 74 -0.92 -5.61 9.58
CA VAL A 74 -0.44 -4.22 9.48
C VAL A 74 1.07 -4.27 9.23
N SER A 75 1.55 -3.43 8.33
CA SER A 75 2.98 -3.31 8.02
C SER A 75 3.78 -2.79 9.22
N ASN A 76 5.10 -2.86 9.11
CA ASN A 76 5.97 -2.04 9.94
C ASN A 76 5.63 -0.55 9.78
N VAL A 77 5.90 0.23 10.83
CA VAL A 77 5.76 1.68 10.81
C VAL A 77 7.01 2.30 10.17
N VAL A 78 6.80 3.21 9.24
CA VAL A 78 7.87 4.03 8.64
C VAL A 78 7.65 5.50 8.98
N THR A 79 8.73 6.27 9.09
CA THR A 79 8.67 7.69 9.46
C THR A 79 9.18 8.56 8.31
N PHE A 80 8.47 9.65 8.03
CA PHE A 80 8.86 10.61 7.00
C PHE A 80 8.39 12.03 7.38
N PRO A 81 9.05 13.09 6.86
CA PRO A 81 8.61 14.45 7.11
C PRO A 81 7.44 14.84 6.21
N VAL A 82 6.44 15.49 6.78
CA VAL A 82 5.37 16.21 6.07
C VAL A 82 5.57 17.70 6.27
N ALA A 83 5.51 18.46 5.19
CA ALA A 83 5.51 19.92 5.21
C ALA A 83 4.29 20.41 4.43
N THR A 84 3.45 21.18 5.09
CA THR A 84 2.36 21.90 4.44
C THR A 84 2.92 23.14 3.74
N PRO A 85 2.47 23.48 2.52
CA PRO A 85 2.89 24.69 1.81
C PRO A 85 2.64 25.99 2.60
#